data_AF-A0A9D2TW91-F1
#
_entry.id   AF-A0A9D2TW91-F1
#
_cell.length_a   1.000
_cell.length_b   1.000
_cell.length_c   1.000
_cell.angle_alpha   90.00
_cell.angle_beta   90.00
_cell.angle_gamma   90.00
#
_symmetry.space_group_name_H-M   'P 1'
#
loop_
_entity.id
_entity.type
_entity.pdbx_description
1 polymer ?
#
loop_
_entity_poly.entity_id
_entity_poly.type
_entity_poly.pdbx_seq_one_letter_code
_entity_poly.pdbx_strand_id
1 'polypeptide(L)'
;QRPSKEAIREQQASSRSMETARFHAARTWGSIWADIIRLEDKLKFFIEQAYEYQNNTWHFHPAYYIDYFEMREKQYGILHNLHYEIKKIRNMPEQAEVVAEYILYMKEHVTEMNNPKVQLERLHQVLADMEKTPLPENWEEFEGKAKVYHIMMDLEEFLIYKKRFVESLDEKKLRIYWNKENAGS
;
A
#
# COMPACT_ATOMS: atom_id res chain seq x y z
N GLN A 1 -40.73 -29.90 -0.69
CA GLN A 1 -40.31 -30.00 0.73
C GLN A 1 -40.13 -28.58 1.28
N ARG A 2 -40.67 -28.27 2.46
CA ARG A 2 -40.38 -26.99 3.14
C ARG A 2 -39.04 -27.15 3.87
N PRO A 3 -38.14 -26.14 3.83
CA PRO A 3 -36.87 -26.20 4.55
C PRO A 3 -37.11 -26.36 6.06
N SER A 4 -36.25 -27.13 6.73
CA SER A 4 -36.33 -27.37 8.18
C SER A 4 -36.09 -26.06 8.95
N LYS A 5 -36.62 -25.97 10.17
CA LYS A 5 -36.39 -24.79 11.04
C LYS A 5 -34.90 -24.57 11.34
N GLU A 6 -34.09 -25.62 11.33
CA GLU A 6 -32.63 -25.55 11.46
C GLU A 6 -31.98 -24.91 10.24
N ALA A 7 -32.36 -25.32 9.03
CA ALA A 7 -31.83 -24.74 7.79
C ALA A 7 -32.10 -23.22 7.68
N ILE A 8 -33.27 -22.77 8.14
CA ILE A 8 -33.61 -21.33 8.19
C ILE A 8 -32.73 -20.59 9.20
N ARG A 9 -32.41 -21.23 10.35
CA ARG A 9 -31.57 -20.65 11.41
C ARG A 9 -30.12 -20.53 10.99
N GLU A 10 -29.57 -21.56 10.32
CA GLU A 10 -28.23 -21.53 9.73
C GLU A 10 -28.11 -20.48 8.63
N GLN A 11 -29.11 -20.38 7.75
CA GLN A 11 -29.12 -19.39 6.67
C GLN A 11 -29.17 -17.96 7.22
N GLN A 12 -29.96 -17.71 8.28
CA GLN A 12 -29.99 -16.42 8.97
C GLN A 12 -28.70 -16.11 9.74
N ALA A 13 -28.04 -17.11 10.34
CA ALA A 13 -26.76 -16.95 11.02
C ALA A 13 -25.64 -16.61 10.02
N SER A 14 -25.61 -17.29 8.88
CA SER A 14 -24.66 -17.04 7.79
C SER A 14 -24.84 -15.63 7.19
N SER A 15 -26.08 -15.20 6.93
CA SER A 15 -26.38 -13.83 6.49
C SER A 15 -25.92 -12.77 7.48
N ARG A 16 -26.17 -12.96 8.79
CA ARG A 16 -25.73 -12.03 9.83
C ARG A 16 -24.21 -11.96 9.95
N SER A 17 -23.54 -13.12 9.88
CA SER A 17 -22.07 -13.20 9.91
C SER A 17 -21.44 -12.43 8.74
N MET A 18 -21.98 -12.60 7.52
CA MET A 18 -21.57 -11.84 6.35
C MET A 18 -21.82 -10.33 6.48
N GLU A 19 -22.93 -9.93 7.10
CA GLU A 19 -23.27 -8.52 7.29
C GLU A 19 -22.31 -7.83 8.28
N THR A 20 -21.95 -8.51 9.37
CA THR A 20 -20.90 -8.06 10.30
C THR A 20 -19.52 -8.00 9.64
N ALA A 21 -19.14 -9.00 8.85
CA ALA A 21 -17.87 -9.01 8.13
C ALA A 21 -17.78 -7.82 7.14
N ARG A 22 -18.87 -7.54 6.42
CA ARG A 22 -18.98 -6.37 5.53
C ARG A 22 -18.84 -5.05 6.27
N PHE A 23 -19.46 -4.92 7.45
CA PHE A 23 -19.38 -3.71 8.27
C PHE A 23 -17.96 -3.47 8.80
N HIS A 24 -17.29 -4.53 9.27
CA HIS A 24 -15.90 -4.45 9.71
C HIS A 24 -14.95 -4.12 8.56
N ALA A 25 -15.09 -4.80 7.41
CA ALA A 25 -14.34 -4.49 6.21
C ALA A 25 -14.52 -3.03 5.79
N ALA A 26 -15.77 -2.52 5.70
CA ALA A 26 -16.04 -1.14 5.34
C ALA A 26 -15.39 -0.12 6.30
N ARG A 27 -15.36 -0.43 7.60
CA ARG A 27 -14.71 0.42 8.61
C ARG A 27 -13.18 0.39 8.50
N THR A 28 -12.59 -0.80 8.29
CA THR A 28 -11.15 -0.97 8.10
C THR A 28 -10.68 -0.28 6.84
N TRP A 29 -11.40 -0.46 5.72
CA TRP A 29 -11.14 0.24 4.47
C TRP A 29 -11.28 1.75 4.59
N GLY A 30 -12.27 2.25 5.35
CA GLY A 30 -12.38 3.67 5.68
C GLY A 30 -11.18 4.21 6.46
N SER A 31 -10.61 3.42 7.38
CA SER A 31 -9.42 3.80 8.15
C SER A 31 -8.15 3.78 7.30
N ILE A 32 -7.98 2.75 6.45
CA ILE A 32 -6.88 2.64 5.50
C ILE A 32 -6.92 3.78 4.49
N TRP A 33 -8.12 4.20 4.09
CA TRP A 33 -8.34 5.40 3.29
C TRP A 33 -7.91 6.68 3.95
N ALA A 34 -8.27 6.88 5.22
CA ALA A 34 -7.78 8.03 5.96
C ALA A 34 -6.24 8.03 6.00
N ASP A 35 -5.61 6.86 6.07
CA ASP A 35 -4.15 6.74 6.08
C ASP A 35 -3.51 6.99 4.71
N ILE A 36 -4.11 6.52 3.62
CA ILE A 36 -3.60 6.77 2.26
C ILE A 36 -3.72 8.25 1.90
N ILE A 37 -4.84 8.89 2.22
CA ILE A 37 -5.01 10.34 2.02
C ILE A 37 -3.99 11.12 2.85
N ARG A 38 -3.75 10.73 4.12
CA ARG A 38 -2.71 11.36 4.95
C ARG A 38 -1.32 11.16 4.37
N LEU A 39 -1.05 10.00 3.77
CA LEU A 39 0.23 9.72 3.13
C LEU A 39 0.39 10.57 1.86
N GLU A 40 -0.67 10.68 1.07
CA GLU A 40 -0.77 11.55 -0.11
C GLU A 40 -0.47 13.02 0.25
N ASP A 41 -1.13 13.56 1.27
CA ASP A 41 -0.90 14.92 1.77
C ASP A 41 0.54 15.14 2.25
N LYS A 42 1.10 14.17 2.98
CA LYS A 42 2.51 14.23 3.43
C LYS A 42 3.47 14.23 2.26
N LEU A 43 3.23 13.38 1.26
CA LEU A 43 4.08 13.30 0.06
C LEU A 43 4.03 14.62 -0.72
N LYS A 44 2.84 15.21 -0.87
CA LYS A 44 2.68 16.51 -1.50
C LYS A 44 3.42 17.62 -0.75
N PHE A 45 3.29 17.66 0.57
CA PHE A 45 4.04 18.60 1.41
C PHE A 45 5.55 18.45 1.23
N PHE A 46 6.06 17.21 1.21
CA PHE A 46 7.47 16.94 0.98
C PHE A 46 7.94 17.44 -0.39
N ILE A 47 7.14 17.23 -1.43
CA ILE A 47 7.43 17.76 -2.78
C ILE A 47 7.46 19.30 -2.78
N GLU A 48 6.52 19.96 -2.10
CA GLU A 48 6.52 21.44 -2.01
C GLU A 48 7.77 21.97 -1.27
N GLN A 49 8.14 21.33 -0.15
CA GLN A 49 9.37 21.66 0.59
C GLN A 49 10.64 21.42 -0.23
N ALA A 50 10.65 20.44 -1.13
CA ALA A 50 11.73 20.19 -2.08
C ALA A 50 12.02 21.39 -2.96
N TYR A 51 10.97 21.89 -3.59
CA TYR A 51 11.05 22.99 -4.54
C TYR A 51 11.48 24.27 -3.83
N GLU A 52 10.95 24.53 -2.63
CA GLU A 52 11.39 25.65 -1.80
C GLU A 52 12.85 25.53 -1.39
N TYR A 53 13.30 24.35 -0.95
CA TYR A 53 14.69 24.12 -0.53
C TYR A 53 15.67 24.25 -1.71
N GLN A 54 15.31 23.74 -2.88
CA GLN A 54 16.09 23.89 -4.11
C GLN A 54 16.22 25.37 -4.52
N ASN A 55 15.13 26.14 -4.40
CA ASN A 55 15.14 27.57 -4.72
C ASN A 55 15.96 28.39 -3.71
N ASN A 56 16.11 27.91 -2.47
CA ASN A 56 16.74 28.64 -1.37
C ASN A 56 18.19 28.21 -1.04
N THR A 57 18.71 27.12 -1.63
CA THR A 57 20.03 26.56 -1.24
C THR A 57 21.03 26.54 -2.41
N TRP A 58 22.00 27.46 -2.37
CA TRP A 58 23.09 27.55 -3.34
C TRP A 58 24.22 26.56 -2.99
N HIS A 59 24.31 25.44 -3.72
CA HIS A 59 25.40 24.45 -3.81
C HIS A 59 25.90 23.91 -2.44
N PHE A 60 25.53 22.70 -2.02
CA PHE A 60 26.19 21.43 -2.35
C PHE A 60 25.17 20.30 -2.08
N HIS A 61 24.92 19.43 -3.07
CA HIS A 61 24.01 18.26 -3.02
C HIS A 61 22.48 18.47 -3.03
N PRO A 62 21.91 19.34 -3.90
CA PRO A 62 20.47 19.27 -4.18
C PRO A 62 20.07 17.92 -4.82
N ALA A 63 21.01 17.21 -5.47
CA ALA A 63 20.74 15.98 -6.20
C ALA A 63 20.12 14.86 -5.34
N TYR A 64 20.55 14.66 -4.08
CA TYR A 64 19.93 13.64 -3.21
C TYR A 64 18.45 13.90 -3.01
N TYR A 65 18.12 15.15 -2.64
CA TYR A 65 16.74 15.52 -2.37
C TYR A 65 15.92 15.54 -3.66
N ILE A 66 16.47 16.01 -4.79
CA ILE A 66 15.82 15.90 -6.10
C ILE A 66 15.44 14.44 -6.38
N ASP A 67 16.40 13.51 -6.32
CA ASP A 67 16.15 12.08 -6.56
C ASP A 67 15.10 11.50 -5.58
N TYR A 68 15.17 11.93 -4.31
CA TYR A 68 14.23 11.51 -3.27
C TYR A 68 12.81 11.99 -3.56
N PHE A 69 12.65 13.26 -3.93
CA PHE A 69 11.34 13.85 -4.18
C PHE A 69 10.73 13.36 -5.49
N GLU A 70 11.53 13.17 -6.55
CA GLU A 70 11.08 12.49 -7.76
C GLU A 70 10.58 11.06 -7.47
N MET A 71 11.27 10.33 -6.60
CA MET A 71 10.80 9.02 -6.14
C MET A 71 9.47 9.12 -5.37
N ARG A 72 9.34 10.11 -4.46
CA ARG A 72 8.09 10.34 -3.71
C ARG A 72 6.93 10.78 -4.59
N GLU A 73 7.17 11.56 -5.64
CA GLU A 73 6.17 11.96 -6.62
C GLU A 73 5.63 10.75 -7.39
N LYS A 74 6.49 9.82 -7.81
CA LYS A 74 6.07 8.57 -8.47
C LYS A 74 5.26 7.69 -7.53
N GLN A 75 5.70 7.56 -6.28
CA GLN A 75 4.96 6.86 -5.23
C GLN A 75 3.58 7.48 -4.95
N TYR A 76 3.50 8.81 -4.90
CA TYR A 76 2.24 9.54 -4.80
C TYR A 76 1.31 9.20 -5.96
N GLY A 77 1.82 9.23 -7.20
CA GLY A 77 1.03 8.94 -8.40
C GLY A 77 0.38 7.56 -8.37
N ILE A 78 1.11 6.54 -7.90
CA ILE A 78 0.57 5.19 -7.70
C ILE A 78 -0.56 5.20 -6.68
N LEU A 79 -0.34 5.76 -5.49
CA LEU A 79 -1.35 5.78 -4.43
C LEU A 79 -2.61 6.56 -4.84
N HIS A 80 -2.41 7.66 -5.58
CA HIS A 80 -3.50 8.44 -6.14
C HIS A 80 -4.35 7.62 -7.12
N ASN A 81 -3.71 6.91 -8.05
CA ASN A 81 -4.42 6.03 -8.99
C ASN A 81 -5.14 4.89 -8.26
N LEU A 82 -4.46 4.23 -7.32
CA LEU A 82 -5.00 3.17 -6.49
C LEU A 82 -6.24 3.64 -5.71
N HIS A 83 -6.23 4.87 -5.19
CA HIS A 83 -7.39 5.50 -4.57
C HIS A 83 -8.60 5.57 -5.52
N TYR A 84 -8.41 6.01 -6.76
CA TYR A 84 -9.50 6.06 -7.73
C TYR A 84 -10.02 4.67 -8.11
N GLU A 85 -9.14 3.67 -8.21
CA GLU A 85 -9.52 2.30 -8.55
C GLU A 85 -10.37 1.67 -7.45
N ILE A 86 -9.89 1.72 -6.20
CA ILE A 86 -10.60 1.14 -5.07
C ILE A 86 -11.93 1.87 -4.81
N LYS A 87 -12.02 3.18 -5.05
CA LYS A 87 -13.29 3.93 -4.95
C LYS A 87 -14.36 3.41 -5.94
N LYS A 88 -13.96 2.81 -7.06
CA LYS A 88 -14.88 2.24 -8.07
C LYS A 88 -15.31 0.81 -7.72
N ILE A 89 -14.70 0.17 -6.73
CA ILE A 89 -15.05 -1.19 -6.30
C ILE A 89 -16.40 -1.15 -5.56
N ARG A 90 -17.46 -1.64 -6.22
CA ARG A 90 -18.82 -1.73 -5.63
C ARG A 90 -18.95 -2.82 -4.57
N ASN A 91 -18.33 -3.98 -4.80
CA ASN A 91 -18.31 -5.12 -3.90
C ASN A 91 -16.87 -5.43 -3.52
N MET A 92 -16.57 -5.36 -2.22
CA MET A 92 -15.24 -5.66 -1.72
C MET A 92 -15.03 -7.19 -1.74
N PRO A 93 -13.95 -7.70 -2.35
CA PRO A 93 -13.69 -9.13 -2.36
C PRO A 93 -13.38 -9.64 -0.95
N GLU A 94 -13.62 -10.93 -0.72
CA GLU A 94 -13.31 -11.58 0.57
C GLU A 94 -11.80 -11.49 0.88
N GLN A 95 -10.97 -11.56 -0.16
CA GLN A 95 -9.50 -11.49 -0.06
C GLN A 95 -8.97 -10.07 0.17
N ALA A 96 -9.85 -9.07 0.28
CA ALA A 96 -9.49 -7.68 0.53
C ALA A 96 -8.76 -7.49 1.88
N GLU A 97 -9.04 -8.34 2.86
CA GLU A 97 -8.37 -8.30 4.17
C GLU A 97 -6.84 -8.45 4.04
N VAL A 98 -6.38 -9.32 3.14
CA VAL A 98 -4.94 -9.53 2.87
C VAL A 98 -4.26 -8.25 2.39
N VAL A 99 -4.93 -7.49 1.51
CA VAL A 99 -4.43 -6.20 1.03
C VAL A 99 -4.38 -5.19 2.17
N ALA A 100 -5.46 -5.14 2.95
CA ALA A 100 -5.59 -4.22 4.06
C ALA A 100 -4.47 -4.41 5.10
N GLU A 101 -4.21 -5.66 5.48
CA GLU A 101 -3.11 -6.03 6.37
C GLU A 101 -1.75 -5.63 5.79
N TYR A 102 -1.53 -5.88 4.51
CA TYR A 102 -0.27 -5.55 3.86
C TYR A 102 -0.05 -4.03 3.78
N ILE A 103 -1.07 -3.24 3.47
CA ILE A 103 -0.99 -1.76 3.45
C ILE A 103 -0.65 -1.22 4.84
N LEU A 104 -1.32 -1.73 5.88
CA LEU A 104 -1.07 -1.31 7.27
C LEU A 104 0.38 -1.60 7.69
N TYR A 105 0.90 -2.78 7.32
CA TYR A 105 2.31 -3.11 7.51
C TYR A 105 3.24 -2.18 6.70
N MET A 106 2.98 -2.02 5.40
CA MET A 106 3.82 -1.22 4.51
C MET A 106 3.95 0.24 4.99
N LYS A 107 2.85 0.82 5.48
CA LYS A 107 2.78 2.20 6.00
C LYS A 107 3.87 2.50 7.03
N GLU A 108 4.17 1.55 7.92
CA GLU A 108 5.19 1.72 8.97
C GLU A 108 6.61 1.83 8.40
N HIS A 109 6.81 1.40 7.16
CA HIS A 109 8.10 1.39 6.47
C HIS A 109 8.25 2.50 5.42
N VAL A 110 7.24 3.36 5.24
CA VAL A 110 7.31 4.51 4.32
C VAL A 110 8.09 5.66 4.96
N THR A 111 9.38 5.43 5.20
CA THR A 111 10.31 6.41 5.80
C THR A 111 11.43 6.77 4.81
N GLU A 112 12.16 7.85 5.10
CA GLU A 112 13.31 8.26 4.28
C GLU A 112 14.42 7.19 4.32
N MET A 113 14.78 6.73 5.52
CA MET A 113 15.85 5.76 5.75
C MET A 113 15.30 4.34 5.85
N ASN A 114 14.84 3.79 4.73
CA ASN A 114 14.35 2.42 4.66
C ASN A 114 14.76 1.77 3.33
N ASN A 115 15.26 0.54 3.40
CA ASN A 115 15.43 -0.33 2.25
C ASN A 115 14.21 -1.27 2.16
N PRO A 116 13.46 -1.28 1.04
CA PRO A 116 12.18 -1.99 0.94
C PRO A 116 12.33 -3.51 0.69
N LYS A 117 13.54 -4.08 0.80
CA LYS A 117 13.81 -5.48 0.47
C LYS A 117 12.88 -6.45 1.20
N VAL A 118 12.75 -6.30 2.53
CA VAL A 118 11.89 -7.17 3.35
C VAL A 118 10.41 -6.97 3.01
N GLN A 119 10.02 -5.74 2.68
CA GLN A 119 8.64 -5.42 2.26
C GLN A 119 8.33 -6.10 0.92
N LEU A 120 9.23 -6.02 -0.06
CA LEU A 120 9.09 -6.71 -1.35
C LEU A 120 9.03 -8.23 -1.19
N GLU A 121 9.91 -8.83 -0.38
CA GLU A 121 9.89 -10.27 -0.09
C GLU A 121 8.54 -10.70 0.52
N ARG A 122 8.02 -9.92 1.47
CA ARG A 122 6.70 -10.19 2.06
C ARG A 122 5.57 -10.03 1.04
N LEU A 123 5.64 -9.02 0.17
CA LEU A 123 4.67 -8.81 -0.90
C LEU A 123 4.62 -10.02 -1.84
N HIS A 124 5.78 -10.49 -2.29
CA HIS A 124 5.89 -11.66 -3.16
C HIS A 124 5.40 -12.93 -2.47
N GLN A 125 5.62 -13.06 -1.16
CA GLN A 125 5.06 -14.17 -0.39
C GLN A 125 3.52 -14.13 -0.38
N VAL A 126 2.92 -12.95 -0.17
CA VAL A 126 1.46 -12.77 -0.22
C VAL A 126 0.91 -13.14 -1.61
N LEU A 127 1.55 -12.67 -2.68
CA LEU A 127 1.17 -13.04 -4.06
C LEU A 127 1.27 -14.55 -4.29
N ALA A 128 2.36 -15.19 -3.87
CA ALA A 128 2.56 -16.62 -4.01
C ALA A 128 1.52 -17.44 -3.21
N ASP A 129 1.06 -16.94 -2.06
CA ASP A 129 0.01 -17.59 -1.28
C ASP A 129 -1.37 -17.42 -1.92
N MET A 130 -1.62 -16.28 -2.58
CA MET A 130 -2.82 -16.09 -3.40
C MET A 130 -2.85 -17.04 -4.60
N GLU A 131 -1.72 -17.33 -5.23
CA GLU A 131 -1.63 -18.27 -6.37
C GLU A 131 -2.00 -19.71 -5.99
N LYS A 132 -1.80 -20.09 -4.71
CA LYS A 132 -2.17 -21.41 -4.19
C LYS A 132 -3.66 -21.57 -3.91
N THR A 133 -4.42 -20.48 -3.93
CA THR A 133 -5.87 -20.54 -3.69
C THR A 133 -6.60 -21.21 -4.85
N PRO A 134 -7.74 -21.91 -4.61
CA PRO A 134 -8.50 -22.58 -5.68
C PRO A 134 -8.87 -21.64 -6.83
N LEU A 135 -9.01 -22.16 -8.06
CA LEU A 135 -9.48 -21.34 -9.18
C LEU A 135 -10.85 -20.72 -8.86
N PRO A 136 -11.12 -19.48 -9.30
CA PRO A 136 -12.42 -18.85 -9.07
C PRO A 136 -13.52 -19.67 -9.75
N GLU A 137 -14.57 -19.98 -8.99
CA GLU A 137 -15.69 -20.80 -9.46
C GLU A 137 -16.71 -19.98 -10.26
N ASN A 138 -16.70 -18.66 -10.07
CA ASN A 138 -17.61 -17.72 -10.72
C ASN A 138 -16.93 -16.39 -11.06
N TRP A 139 -17.62 -15.56 -11.83
CA TRP A 139 -17.10 -14.27 -12.29
C TRP A 139 -16.84 -13.28 -11.15
N GLU A 140 -17.66 -13.30 -10.09
CA GLU A 140 -17.49 -12.40 -8.95
C GLU A 140 -16.19 -12.71 -8.18
N GLU A 141 -15.88 -13.98 -7.97
CA GLU A 141 -14.62 -14.42 -7.39
C GLU A 141 -13.42 -14.09 -8.28
N PHE A 142 -13.55 -14.28 -9.59
CA PHE A 142 -12.49 -13.91 -10.54
C PHE A 142 -12.21 -12.41 -10.49
N GLU A 143 -13.25 -11.57 -10.57
CA GLU A 143 -13.14 -10.12 -10.51
C GLU A 143 -12.54 -9.68 -9.16
N GLY A 144 -12.93 -10.34 -8.08
CA GLY A 144 -12.37 -10.11 -6.75
C GLY A 144 -10.87 -10.39 -6.68
N LYS A 145 -10.44 -11.56 -7.15
CA LYS A 145 -9.01 -11.92 -7.20
C LYS A 145 -8.22 -10.98 -8.10
N ALA A 146 -8.73 -10.67 -9.29
CA ALA A 146 -8.07 -9.77 -10.22
C ALA A 146 -7.82 -8.38 -9.61
N LYS A 147 -8.80 -7.82 -8.89
CA LYS A 147 -8.64 -6.55 -8.16
C LYS A 147 -7.56 -6.64 -7.09
N VAL A 148 -7.57 -7.69 -6.27
CA VAL A 148 -6.56 -7.87 -5.22
C VAL A 148 -5.16 -7.98 -5.82
N TYR A 149 -4.99 -8.78 -6.88
CA TYR A 149 -3.72 -8.87 -7.59
C TYR A 149 -3.28 -7.50 -8.13
N HIS A 150 -4.17 -6.78 -8.80
CA HIS A 150 -3.88 -5.46 -9.35
C HIS A 150 -3.40 -4.48 -8.28
N ILE A 151 -4.10 -4.41 -7.14
CA ILE A 151 -3.69 -3.57 -6.01
C ILE A 151 -2.30 -3.99 -5.49
N MET A 152 -2.04 -5.29 -5.35
CA MET A 152 -0.74 -5.78 -4.88
C MET A 152 0.39 -5.44 -5.86
N MET A 153 0.13 -5.46 -7.18
CA MET A 153 1.09 -5.04 -8.20
C MET A 153 1.39 -3.53 -8.12
N ASP A 154 0.37 -2.69 -7.89
CA ASP A 154 0.57 -1.25 -7.67
C ASP A 154 1.45 -1.00 -6.43
N LEU A 155 1.21 -1.74 -5.34
CA LEU A 155 2.04 -1.66 -4.13
C LEU A 155 3.47 -2.19 -4.35
N GLU A 156 3.65 -3.16 -5.24
CA GLU A 156 4.98 -3.61 -5.66
C GLU A 156 5.71 -2.49 -6.40
N GLU A 157 5.06 -1.85 -7.38
CA GLU A 157 5.65 -0.73 -8.12
C GLU A 157 6.05 0.41 -7.18
N PHE A 158 5.20 0.71 -6.19
CA PHE A 158 5.49 1.69 -5.15
C PHE A 158 6.80 1.38 -4.41
N LEU A 159 7.03 0.12 -4.05
CA LEU A 159 8.26 -0.31 -3.39
C LEU A 159 9.45 -0.37 -4.35
N ILE A 160 9.24 -0.69 -5.62
CA ILE A 160 10.29 -0.67 -6.65
C ILE A 160 10.84 0.75 -6.84
N TYR A 161 10.01 1.79 -6.81
CA TYR A 161 10.52 3.17 -6.85
C TYR A 161 11.44 3.48 -5.66
N LYS A 162 11.06 3.02 -4.46
CA LYS A 162 11.93 3.16 -3.28
C LYS A 162 13.23 2.38 -3.46
N LYS A 163 13.17 1.14 -3.95
CA LYS A 163 14.34 0.29 -4.19
C LYS A 163 15.33 0.96 -5.14
N ARG A 164 14.83 1.44 -6.29
CA ARG A 164 15.64 2.15 -7.30
C ARG A 164 16.32 3.40 -6.74
N PHE A 165 15.62 4.15 -5.89
CA PHE A 165 16.21 5.30 -5.19
C PHE A 165 17.35 4.88 -4.26
N VAL A 166 17.17 3.82 -3.47
CA VAL A 166 18.23 3.34 -2.57
C VAL A 166 19.44 2.84 -3.37
N GLU A 167 19.20 2.14 -4.48
CA GLU A 167 20.26 1.64 -5.38
C GLU A 167 20.99 2.77 -6.13
N SER A 168 20.39 3.96 -6.28
CA SER A 168 21.03 5.12 -6.91
C SER A 168 21.89 5.95 -5.95
N LEU A 169 21.89 5.64 -4.65
CA LEU A 169 22.69 6.36 -3.66
C LEU A 169 24.17 5.95 -3.76
N ASP A 170 25.03 6.92 -4.07
CA ASP A 170 26.47 6.74 -3.99
C ASP A 170 26.99 6.76 -2.52
N GLU A 171 28.23 6.33 -2.30
CA GLU A 171 28.85 6.28 -0.97
C GLU A 171 28.83 7.64 -0.25
N LYS A 172 28.93 8.75 -1.00
CA LYS A 172 28.91 10.10 -0.44
C LYS A 172 27.51 10.47 0.05
N LYS A 173 26.46 10.19 -0.73
CA LYS A 173 25.05 10.39 -0.34
C LYS A 173 24.69 9.51 0.85
N LEU A 174 25.07 8.23 0.83
CA LEU A 174 24.87 7.31 1.96
C LEU A 174 25.53 7.84 3.24
N ARG A 175 26.78 8.30 3.16
CA ARG A 175 27.48 8.86 4.33
C ARG A 175 26.84 10.12 4.89
N ILE A 176 26.37 11.02 4.03
CA ILE A 176 25.82 12.33 4.45
C ILE A 176 24.40 12.19 5.02
N TYR A 177 23.57 11.37 4.37
CA TYR A 177 22.13 11.33 4.65
C TYR A 177 21.68 10.07 5.40
N TRP A 178 22.37 8.93 5.25
CA TRP A 178 21.93 7.63 5.80
C TRP A 178 22.80 7.10 6.95
N ASN A 179 24.06 7.53 7.11
CA ASN A 179 24.96 7.08 8.19
C ASN A 179 24.91 7.95 9.46
N LYS A 180 23.80 8.63 9.77
CA LYS A 180 23.64 9.36 11.05
C LYS A 180 23.39 8.41 12.23
N GLU A 181 24.37 7.60 12.57
CA GLU A 181 24.42 6.82 13.82
C GLU A 181 25.48 7.34 14.83
N ASN A 182 25.94 8.60 14.73
CA ASN A 182 26.87 9.16 15.75
C ASN A 182 26.63 10.64 16.11
N ALA A 183 25.41 11.18 15.98
CA ALA A 183 25.13 12.57 16.35
C ALA A 183 23.80 12.75 17.10
N GLY A 184 23.48 11.83 18.01
CA GLY A 184 22.29 11.91 18.85
C GLY A 184 22.23 10.81 19.90
N SER A 185 23.30 10.68 20.69
CA SER A 185 23.25 10.13 22.06
C SER A 185 23.30 11.28 23.04
#